data_AF-A0AAJ0FYT9-F1
#
_entry.id   AF-A0AAJ0FYT9-F1
#
_cell.length_a   1.000
_cell.length_b   1.000
_cell.length_c   1.000
_cell.angle_alpha   90.00
_cell.angle_beta   90.00
_cell.angle_gamma   90.00
#
_symmetry.space_group_name_H-M   'P 1'
#
loop_
_entity.id
_entity.type
_entity.pdbx_description
1 polymer ?
#
loop_
_entity_poly.entity_id
_entity_poly.type
_entity_poly.pdbx_seq_one_letter_code
_entity_poly.pdbx_strand_id
1 'polypeptide(L)'
;MNKGYVQCSFSKSLSLNLINSNYVVAMSHTALTGNLDKYCATRVVVTIRKKFDMPFFICDGCERCGKGKPDGKWNAAGAPGLDFSYSALSEFSPQACFAGHIDFSWEVVDDTLYHLSTHYLDATLIISRRW
;
A
#
# COMPACT_ATOMS: atom_id res chain seq x y z
N MET A 1 -4.22 9.02 14.40
CA MET A 1 -2.94 9.20 13.68
C MET A 1 -2.13 7.93 13.84
N ASN A 2 -1.78 7.26 12.74
CA ASN A 2 -1.10 5.98 12.77
C ASN A 2 0.42 6.23 12.82
N LYS A 3 1.04 6.00 13.99
CA LYS A 3 2.44 6.38 14.30
C LYS A 3 3.47 5.29 13.96
N GLY A 4 3.00 4.17 13.40
CA GLY A 4 3.84 3.04 13.02
C GLY A 4 4.79 3.37 11.87
N TYR A 5 5.87 2.60 11.79
CA TYR A 5 6.76 2.58 10.64
C TYR A 5 6.18 1.68 9.57
N VAL A 6 6.35 2.08 8.31
CA VAL A 6 5.88 1.27 7.19
C VAL A 6 6.90 0.18 6.85
N GLN A 7 6.43 -1.04 6.58
CA GLN A 7 7.30 -2.16 6.30
C GLN A 7 8.19 -1.95 5.06
N CYS A 8 7.75 -1.21 4.05
CA CYS A 8 8.54 -0.96 2.85
C CYS A 8 9.79 -0.08 3.06
N SER A 9 10.04 0.42 4.27
CA SER A 9 11.15 1.31 4.57
C SER A 9 12.15 0.69 5.55
N PHE A 10 12.91 -0.29 5.06
CA PHE A 10 13.81 -1.12 5.87
C PHE A 10 15.10 -0.41 6.31
N SER A 11 15.66 0.46 5.48
CA SER A 11 16.94 1.14 5.76
C SER A 11 16.77 2.42 6.60
N LYS A 12 15.60 3.07 6.48
CA LYS A 12 15.25 4.30 7.20
C LYS A 12 13.80 4.21 7.62
N SER A 13 13.54 4.12 8.91
CA SER A 13 12.19 4.09 9.45
C SER A 13 11.37 5.29 8.95
N LEU A 14 10.41 5.06 8.04
CA LEU A 14 9.49 6.09 7.57
C LEU A 14 8.16 5.91 8.29
N SER A 15 7.76 6.94 9.03
CA SER A 15 6.39 7.03 9.53
C SER A 15 5.45 7.48 8.42
N LEU A 16 4.16 7.18 8.56
CA LEU A 16 3.13 7.67 7.64
C LEU A 16 3.12 9.21 7.53
N ASN A 17 3.55 9.93 8.58
CA ASN A 17 3.69 11.39 8.53
C ASN A 17 4.79 11.85 7.56
N LEU A 18 5.86 11.08 7.40
CA LEU A 18 6.97 11.42 6.49
C LEU A 18 6.67 11.05 5.03
N ILE A 19 5.77 10.11 4.80
CA ILE A 19 5.29 9.74 3.46
C ILE A 19 4.44 10.87 2.85
N ASN A 20 3.86 11.75 3.68
CA ASN A 20 3.09 12.92 3.27
C ASN A 20 2.00 12.62 2.23
N SER A 21 1.36 11.45 2.35
CA SER A 21 0.24 11.04 1.51
C SER A 21 -0.76 10.23 2.34
N ASN A 22 -2.04 10.42 2.05
CA ASN A 22 -3.12 9.58 2.56
C ASN A 22 -3.45 8.42 1.63
N TYR A 23 -2.99 8.42 0.38
CA TYR A 23 -3.29 7.38 -0.61
C TYR A 23 -2.31 6.21 -0.50
N VAL A 24 -2.28 5.61 0.69
CA VAL A 24 -1.46 4.44 0.99
C VAL A 24 -2.32 3.21 1.23
N VAL A 25 -1.80 2.06 0.84
CA VAL A 25 -2.38 0.76 1.13
C VAL A 25 -1.35 -0.20 1.73
N ALA A 26 -1.83 -1.15 2.53
CA ALA A 26 -1.07 -2.32 2.93
C ALA A 26 -1.58 -3.55 2.15
N MET A 27 -0.67 -4.39 1.67
CA MET A 27 -1.02 -5.65 0.99
C MET A 27 -0.65 -6.86 1.85
N SER A 28 -0.93 -8.08 1.41
CA SER A 28 -0.49 -9.29 2.12
C SER A 28 1.00 -9.23 2.52
N HIS A 29 1.29 -9.36 3.82
CA HIS A 29 2.66 -9.36 4.35
C HIS A 29 3.53 -10.44 3.69
N THR A 30 3.01 -11.65 3.52
CA THR A 30 3.76 -12.76 2.91
C THR A 30 4.09 -12.49 1.45
N ALA A 31 3.16 -11.93 0.67
CA ALA A 31 3.42 -11.57 -0.72
C ALA A 31 4.40 -10.40 -0.83
N LEU A 32 4.25 -9.38 0.03
CA LEU A 32 5.15 -8.23 0.10
C LEU A 32 6.58 -8.65 0.39
N THR A 33 6.80 -9.41 1.46
CA THR A 33 8.14 -9.89 1.86
C THR A 33 8.76 -10.85 0.86
N GLY A 34 7.94 -11.56 0.07
CA GLY A 34 8.42 -12.41 -1.00
C GLY A 34 9.07 -11.65 -2.17
N ASN A 35 8.69 -10.38 -2.39
CA ASN A 35 9.31 -9.53 -3.41
C ASN A 35 9.07 -8.04 -3.13
N LEU A 36 9.95 -7.42 -2.32
CA LEU A 36 9.81 -6.02 -1.93
C LEU A 36 9.92 -5.08 -3.12
N ASP A 37 10.87 -5.30 -4.03
CA ASP A 37 11.13 -4.41 -5.16
C ASP A 37 9.96 -4.35 -6.15
N LYS A 38 9.19 -5.44 -6.24
CA LYS A 38 7.99 -5.50 -7.09
C LYS A 38 6.80 -4.70 -6.53
N TYR A 39 6.71 -4.59 -5.21
CA TYR A 39 5.48 -4.14 -4.56
C TYR A 39 5.64 -2.82 -3.83
N CYS A 40 6.77 -2.61 -3.15
CA CYS A 40 6.98 -1.40 -2.36
C CYS A 40 6.97 -0.15 -3.24
N ALA A 41 6.25 0.87 -2.76
CA ALA A 41 6.02 2.14 -3.44
C ALA A 41 5.41 2.04 -4.85
N THR A 42 4.92 0.87 -5.22
CA THR A 42 4.35 0.65 -6.54
C THR A 42 2.89 1.08 -6.52
N ARG A 43 2.47 1.74 -7.60
CA ARG A 43 1.11 2.21 -7.78
C ARG A 43 0.11 1.06 -7.85
N VAL A 44 -1.04 1.27 -7.24
CA VAL A 44 -2.20 0.40 -7.31
C VAL A 44 -3.35 1.14 -7.97
N VAL A 45 -3.96 0.50 -8.96
CA VAL A 45 -5.23 0.94 -9.54
C VAL A 45 -6.34 0.10 -8.96
N VAL A 46 -7.35 0.75 -8.39
CA VAL A 46 -8.51 0.11 -7.75
C VAL A 46 -9.74 0.26 -8.64
N THR A 47 -10.56 -0.78 -8.70
CA THR A 47 -11.80 -0.81 -9.48
C THR A 47 -12.98 -1.20 -8.60
N ILE A 48 -13.98 -0.32 -8.51
CA ILE A 48 -15.31 -0.62 -7.96
C ILE A 48 -16.34 -0.17 -8.99
N ARG A 49 -16.84 -1.13 -9.78
CA ARG A 49 -17.68 -0.90 -10.98
C ARG A 49 -17.01 -0.07 -12.09
N LYS A 50 -16.08 0.82 -11.75
CA LYS A 50 -15.18 1.61 -12.61
C LYS A 50 -13.80 1.73 -11.98
N LYS A 51 -12.78 2.00 -12.79
CA LYS A 51 -11.41 2.29 -12.33
C LYS A 51 -11.35 3.64 -11.62
N PHE A 52 -10.52 3.73 -10.59
CA PHE A 52 -10.23 4.95 -9.88
C PHE A 52 -8.78 5.36 -10.13
N ASP A 53 -8.59 6.65 -10.39
CA ASP A 53 -7.29 7.23 -10.72
C ASP A 53 -6.59 7.85 -9.49
N MET A 54 -7.02 7.48 -8.28
CA MET A 54 -6.35 7.93 -7.06
C MET A 54 -4.94 7.31 -6.99
N PRO A 55 -3.93 8.08 -6.54
CA PRO A 55 -2.53 7.65 -6.58
C PRO A 55 -2.20 6.72 -5.41
N PHE A 56 -2.94 5.61 -5.29
CA PHE A 56 -2.67 4.61 -4.27
C PHE A 56 -1.32 3.94 -4.52
N PHE A 57 -0.56 3.71 -3.47
CA PHE A 57 0.64 2.88 -3.54
C PHE A 57 0.80 2.02 -2.29
N ILE A 58 1.49 0.89 -2.46
CA ILE A 58 1.77 -0.05 -1.38
C ILE A 58 2.92 0.48 -0.55
N CYS A 59 2.72 0.62 0.76
CA CYS A 59 3.79 1.01 1.68
C CYS A 59 4.01 0.00 2.82
N ASP A 60 3.06 -0.89 3.08
CA ASP A 60 3.09 -1.73 4.28
C ASP A 60 2.56 -3.15 4.04
N GLY A 61 2.87 -4.05 4.98
CA GLY A 61 2.37 -5.41 5.01
C GLY A 61 1.22 -5.57 6.00
N CYS A 62 0.22 -6.34 5.59
CA CYS A 62 -0.97 -6.67 6.36
C CYS A 62 -1.07 -8.19 6.52
N GLU A 63 -0.96 -8.64 7.76
CA GLU A 63 -1.01 -10.06 8.16
C GLU A 63 -2.32 -10.76 7.78
N ARG A 64 -3.42 -9.98 7.75
CA ARG A 64 -4.76 -10.50 7.49
C ARG A 64 -5.16 -10.45 6.02
N CYS A 65 -4.46 -9.65 5.22
CA CYS A 65 -4.78 -9.36 3.82
C CYS A 65 -4.34 -10.45 2.84
N GLY A 66 -3.73 -11.54 3.33
CA GLY A 66 -3.40 -12.74 2.55
C GLY A 66 -4.13 -14.00 3.03
N LYS A 67 -5.05 -13.88 3.98
CA LYS A 67 -5.78 -15.01 4.57
C LYS A 67 -7.17 -15.11 3.95
N GLY A 68 -7.77 -16.31 3.97
CA GLY A 68 -9.09 -16.55 3.38
C GLY A 68 -9.03 -16.93 1.90
N LYS A 69 -10.20 -17.09 1.28
CA LYS A 69 -10.31 -17.43 -0.15
C LYS A 69 -10.63 -16.17 -0.97
N PRO A 70 -10.07 -15.98 -2.18
CA PRO A 70 -10.37 -14.84 -3.06
C PRO A 70 -11.86 -14.66 -3.38
N ASP A 71 -12.60 -15.75 -3.47
CA ASP A 71 -14.04 -15.83 -3.72
C ASP A 71 -14.84 -16.08 -2.43
N GLY A 72 -14.18 -16.02 -1.27
CA GLY A 72 -14.79 -16.27 0.02
C GLY A 72 -15.55 -15.05 0.55
N LYS A 73 -16.46 -15.29 1.50
CA LYS A 73 -17.07 -14.20 2.26
C LYS A 73 -16.02 -13.49 3.10
N TRP A 74 -16.11 -12.15 3.14
CA TRP A 74 -15.32 -11.35 4.06
C TRP A 74 -15.49 -11.84 5.50
N ASN A 75 -14.41 -11.83 6.27
CA ASN A 75 -14.45 -12.07 7.70
C ASN A 75 -13.34 -11.28 8.42
N ALA A 76 -13.60 -10.99 9.69
CA ALA A 76 -12.68 -10.23 10.54
C ALA A 76 -11.45 -11.04 11.03
N ALA A 77 -11.24 -12.29 10.60
CA ALA A 77 -9.99 -13.01 10.87
C ALA A 77 -9.00 -12.92 9.69
N GLY A 78 -9.49 -12.64 8.49
CA GLY A 78 -8.67 -12.49 7.30
C GLY A 78 -9.45 -12.62 5.99
N ALA A 79 -9.17 -11.73 5.05
CA ALA A 79 -9.69 -11.75 3.69
C ALA A 79 -8.57 -11.30 2.74
N PRO A 80 -8.46 -11.88 1.54
CA PRO A 80 -7.47 -11.43 0.57
C PRO A 80 -7.83 -10.03 0.07
N GLY A 81 -6.85 -9.13 0.00
CA GLY A 81 -7.09 -7.77 -0.47
C GLY A 81 -6.02 -6.77 -0.04
N LEU A 82 -6.47 -5.53 0.12
CA LEU A 82 -5.69 -4.38 0.55
C LEU A 82 -6.34 -3.75 1.79
N ASP A 83 -5.51 -3.27 2.70
CA ASP A 83 -5.95 -2.43 3.81
C ASP A 83 -5.64 -0.97 3.49
N PHE A 84 -6.66 -0.13 3.47
CA PHE A 84 -6.56 1.26 3.03
C PHE A 84 -6.34 2.18 4.22
N SER A 85 -5.64 3.29 4.01
CA SER A 85 -5.69 4.38 4.99
C SER A 85 -7.15 4.81 5.21
N TYR A 86 -7.50 5.11 6.46
CA TYR A 86 -8.87 5.50 6.82
C TYR A 86 -9.37 6.70 6.01
N SER A 87 -8.53 7.73 5.87
CA SER A 87 -8.89 8.96 5.14
C SER A 87 -9.14 8.69 3.66
N ALA A 88 -8.29 7.89 3.01
CA ALA A 88 -8.51 7.56 1.61
C ALA A 88 -9.70 6.62 1.41
N LEU A 89 -9.94 5.67 2.31
CA LEU A 89 -11.13 4.82 2.27
C LEU A 89 -12.42 5.64 2.47
N SER A 90 -12.39 6.65 3.36
CA SER A 90 -13.54 7.53 3.63
C SER A 90 -13.88 8.41 2.43
N GLU A 91 -12.88 8.89 1.71
CA GLU A 91 -13.05 9.64 0.45
C GLU A 91 -13.59 8.74 -0.66
N PHE A 92 -13.02 7.54 -0.76
CA PHE A 92 -13.31 6.56 -1.79
C PHE A 92 -14.69 5.91 -1.67
N SER A 93 -15.09 5.55 -0.44
CA SER A 93 -16.36 4.90 -0.14
C SER A 93 -16.73 5.10 1.33
N PRO A 94 -17.52 6.12 1.66
CA PRO A 94 -18.02 6.35 3.02
C PRO A 94 -18.72 5.12 3.61
N GLN A 95 -19.44 4.35 2.78
CA GLN A 95 -20.11 3.12 3.18
C GLN A 95 -19.13 2.00 3.55
N ALA A 96 -17.98 1.91 2.89
CA ALA A 96 -16.94 0.93 3.24
C ALA A 96 -16.40 1.17 4.65
N CYS A 97 -16.25 2.43 5.06
CA CYS A 97 -15.86 2.78 6.43
C CYS A 97 -16.91 2.34 7.47
N PHE A 98 -18.20 2.46 7.14
CA PHE A 98 -19.27 1.99 8.03
C PHE A 98 -19.34 0.46 8.11
N ALA A 99 -19.19 -0.22 6.96
CA ALA A 99 -19.23 -1.68 6.89
C ALA A 99 -17.93 -2.35 7.37
N GLY A 100 -16.82 -1.61 7.43
CA GLY A 100 -15.48 -2.13 7.71
C GLY A 100 -14.84 -2.92 6.56
N HIS A 101 -15.51 -3.01 5.40
CA HIS A 101 -15.00 -3.66 4.20
C HIS A 101 -15.77 -3.21 2.94
N ILE A 102 -15.21 -3.51 1.77
CA ILE A 102 -15.85 -3.37 0.46
C ILE A 102 -15.23 -4.36 -0.52
N ASP A 103 -16.02 -4.84 -1.48
CA ASP A 103 -15.51 -5.68 -2.56
C ASP A 103 -14.98 -4.79 -3.69
N PHE A 104 -13.78 -5.10 -4.18
CA PHE A 104 -13.11 -4.38 -5.25
C PHE A 104 -12.15 -5.32 -5.99
N SER A 105 -11.72 -4.93 -7.19
CA SER A 105 -10.54 -5.51 -7.83
C SER A 105 -9.43 -4.47 -7.88
N TRP A 106 -8.19 -4.95 -7.95
CA TRP A 106 -7.02 -4.09 -8.00
C TRP A 106 -5.90 -4.72 -8.83
N GLU A 107 -5.03 -3.87 -9.34
CA GLU A 107 -3.87 -4.25 -10.12
C GLU A 107 -2.69 -3.35 -9.74
N VAL A 108 -1.50 -3.95 -9.70
CA VAL A 108 -0.25 -3.19 -9.61
C VAL A 108 0.08 -2.73 -11.02
N VAL A 109 0.39 -1.44 -11.18
CA VAL A 109 0.88 -0.89 -12.45
C VAL A 109 2.35 -0.52 -12.28
N ASP A 110 3.14 -0.68 -13.34
CA ASP A 110 4.59 -0.44 -13.33
C ASP A 110 4.89 1.07 -13.34
N ASP A 111 4.55 1.70 -12.21
CA ASP A 111 4.71 3.12 -11.91
C ASP A 111 5.09 3.23 -10.43
N THR A 112 6.33 3.65 -10.18
CA THR A 112 6.84 3.87 -8.83
C THR A 112 6.54 5.31 -8.42
N LEU A 113 5.49 5.50 -7.62
CA LEU A 113 5.04 6.83 -7.20
C LEU A 113 5.90 7.45 -6.10
N TYR A 114 6.67 6.64 -5.38
CA TYR A 114 7.47 7.09 -4.25
C TYR A 114 8.82 6.36 -4.21
N HIS A 115 9.91 7.07 -3.94
CA HIS A 115 11.21 6.41 -3.75
C HIS A 115 11.35 5.99 -2.28
N LEU A 116 10.90 4.77 -1.96
CA LEU A 116 11.24 4.14 -0.69
C LEU A 116 12.62 3.47 -0.83
N SER A 117 13.51 3.67 0.14
CA SER A 117 14.77 2.95 0.16
C SER A 117 14.52 1.51 0.62
N THR A 118 14.39 0.60 -0.35
CA THR A 118 14.13 -0.83 -0.13
C THR A 118 15.42 -1.63 0.16
N HIS A 119 16.60 -1.02 0.03
CA HIS A 119 17.90 -1.67 0.25
C HIS A 119 18.73 -1.01 1.37
N TYR A 120 19.58 -1.81 2.03
CA TYR A 120 20.44 -1.39 3.15
C TYR A 120 21.57 -0.40 2.79
N LEU A 121 21.75 -0.04 1.52
CA LEU A 121 22.79 0.90 1.08
C LEU A 121 22.29 1.66 -0.15
N ASP A 122 21.61 2.78 0.08
CA ASP A 122 21.70 3.90 -0.88
C ASP A 122 21.43 5.22 -0.14
N ALA A 123 22.37 5.57 0.74
CA ALA A 123 22.57 6.97 1.08
C ALA A 123 22.96 7.66 -0.22
N THR A 124 22.03 8.45 -0.75
CA THR A 124 22.15 9.31 -1.92
C THR A 124 23.58 9.80 -2.13
N LEU A 125 24.29 9.21 -3.09
CA LEU A 125 25.45 9.87 -3.68
C LEU A 125 24.90 10.92 -4.64
N ILE A 126 24.71 12.15 -4.16
CA ILE A 126 24.47 13.31 -5.02
C ILE A 126 25.76 13.55 -5.82
N ILE A 127 25.91 12.90 -6.97
CA ILE A 127 26.83 13.39 -8.00
C ILE A 127 26.04 14.37 -8.87
N SER A 128 26.06 15.64 -8.48
CA SER A 128 25.81 16.72 -9.43
C SER A 128 26.90 16.69 -10.49
N ARG A 129 26.55 16.35 -11.73
CA ARG A 129 27.32 16.76 -12.90
C ARG A 129 26.37 17.38 -13.92
N ARG A 130 26.43 18.72 -13.99
CA ARG A 130 26.11 19.49 -15.18
C ARG A 130 26.82 18.88 -16.39
N TRP A 131 26.08 18.65 -17.46
CA TRP A 131 26.43 19.13 -18.80
C TRP A 131 25.16 19.71 -19.42
#